data_AF-E9DSP7-F1
#
_entry.id   AF-E9DSP7-F1
#
_cell.length_a   1.000
_cell.length_b   1.000
_cell.length_c   1.000
_cell.angle_alpha   90.00
_cell.angle_beta   90.00
_cell.angle_gamma   90.00
#
_symmetry.space_group_name_H-M   'P 1'
#
loop_
_entity.id
_entity.type
_entity.pdbx_description
1 polymer ?
#
loop_
_entity_poly.entity_id
_entity_poly.type
_entity_poly.pdbx_seq_one_letter_code
_entity_poly.pdbx_strand_id
1 'polypeptide(L)' 'MVALDDYTPTNGATVIIPSSHTLGPSAPSPSEAVPVVMPAGSVVYFLGTAWHGGGKNTSDGDRLALTVQYC' A
#
# COMPACT_ATOMS: atom_id res chain seq x y z
N MET A 1 4.66 -2.31 6.08
CA MET A 1 3.60 -1.55 6.79
C MET A 1 2.75 -2.52 7.57
N VAL A 2 2.49 -2.21 8.84
CA VAL A 2 1.63 -2.99 9.75
C VAL A 2 0.23 -2.37 9.74
N ALA A 3 -0.79 -3.19 9.54
CA ALA A 3 -2.19 -2.79 9.64
C ALA A 3 -2.58 -2.63 11.12
N LEU A 4 -2.84 -1.40 11.57
CA LEU A 4 -3.39 -1.16 12.91
C LEU A 4 -4.91 -1.29 12.90
N ASP A 5 -5.54 -0.84 11.82
CA ASP A 5 -6.93 -1.14 11.46
C ASP A 5 -6.97 -2.09 10.25
N ASP A 6 -8.14 -2.66 9.96
CA ASP A 6 -8.36 -3.41 8.72
C ASP A 6 -8.02 -2.54 7.50
N TYR A 7 -7.39 -3.14 6.51
CA TYR A 7 -7.19 -2.54 5.20
C TYR A 7 -8.28 -3.05 4.28
N THR A 8 -9.15 -2.15 3.82
CA THR A 8 -10.25 -2.47 2.91
C THR A 8 -10.09 -1.76 1.57
N PRO A 9 -10.84 -2.14 0.52
CA PRO A 9 -10.78 -1.44 -0.76
C PRO A 9 -11.13 0.06 -0.70
N THR A 10 -11.82 0.51 0.35
CA THR A 10 -12.40 1.86 0.42
C THR A 10 -11.78 2.74 1.51
N ASN A 11 -11.17 2.18 2.55
CA ASN A 11 -10.60 2.98 3.65
C ASN A 11 -9.16 3.48 3.38
N GLY A 12 -8.76 3.47 2.11
CA GLY A 12 -7.49 3.99 1.63
C GLY A 12 -6.29 3.05 1.83
N ALA A 13 -6.51 1.74 1.99
CA ALA A 13 -5.47 0.72 2.13
C ALA A 13 -4.25 1.02 1.24
N THR A 14 -3.04 0.70 1.72
CA THR A 14 -1.82 0.89 0.93
C THR A 14 -2.00 0.26 -0.45
N VAL A 15 -1.69 1.04 -1.49
CA VAL A 15 -1.68 0.56 -2.87
C VAL A 15 -0.26 0.25 -3.30
N ILE A 16 -0.09 -0.81 -4.08
CA ILE A 16 1.20 -1.22 -4.65
C ILE A 16 1.01 -1.48 -6.14
N ILE A 17 2.03 -1.20 -6.94
CA ILE A 17 2.11 -1.69 -8.32
C ILE A 17 2.99 -2.95 -8.29
N PRO A 18 2.42 -4.16 -8.46
CA PRO A 18 3.17 -5.41 -8.41
C PRO A 18 4.33 -5.40 -9.42
N SER A 19 5.44 -6.01 -9.06
CA SER A 19 6.66 -6.10 -9.90
C SER A 19 7.30 -4.77 -10.30
N SER A 20 6.78 -3.61 -9.88
CA SER A 20 7.29 -2.29 -10.28
C SER A 20 8.75 -2.01 -9.87
N HIS A 21 9.27 -2.76 -8.89
CA HIS A 21 10.68 -2.74 -8.49
C HIS A 21 11.66 -3.16 -9.60
N THR A 22 11.18 -3.73 -10.72
CA THR A 22 12.00 -4.14 -11.87
C THR A 22 11.90 -3.20 -13.08
N LEU A 23 11.13 -2.11 -13.01
CA LEU A 23 10.81 -1.26 -14.17
C LEU A 23 11.95 -0.30 -14.58
N GLY A 24 12.99 -0.14 -13.76
CA GLY A 24 14.06 0.82 -14.01
C GLY A 24 13.55 2.27 -13.98
N PRO A 25 13.96 3.15 -14.91
CA PRO A 25 13.58 4.57 -14.90
C PRO A 25 12.15 4.84 -15.40
N SER A 26 11.45 3.83 -15.91
CA SER A 26 10.10 3.98 -16.45
C SER A 26 9.08 4.16 -15.34
N ALA A 27 8.30 5.24 -15.40
CA ALA A 27 7.18 5.44 -14.50
C ALA A 27 6.02 4.51 -14.88
N PRO A 28 5.47 3.70 -13.95
CA PRO A 28 4.27 2.91 -14.21
C PRO A 28 3.02 3.77 -14.27
N SER A 29 1.93 3.24 -14.82
CA SER A 29 0.64 3.90 -14.77
C SER A 29 0.02 3.81 -13.37
N PRO A 30 -0.54 4.90 -12.81
CA PRO A 30 -1.28 4.84 -11.55
C PRO A 30 -2.45 3.86 -11.56
N SER A 31 -3.00 3.53 -12.74
CA SER A 31 -4.09 2.55 -12.89
C SER A 31 -3.68 1.11 -12.59
N GLU A 32 -2.37 0.82 -12.56
CA GLU A 32 -1.84 -0.52 -12.23
C GLU A 32 -1.73 -0.74 -10.72
N ALA A 33 -2.01 0.28 -9.90
CA ALA A 33 -1.93 0.19 -8.47
C ALA A 33 -3.12 -0.60 -7.91
N VAL A 34 -2.83 -1.62 -7.09
CA VAL A 34 -3.84 -2.45 -6.44
C VAL A 34 -3.80 -2.27 -4.92
N PRO A 35 -4.95 -2.22 -4.23
CA PRO A 35 -4.99 -2.11 -2.78
C PRO A 35 -4.55 -3.43 -2.13
N VAL A 36 -3.76 -3.33 -1.08
CA VAL A 36 -3.39 -4.47 -0.24
C VAL A 36 -4.45 -4.63 0.84
N VAL A 37 -5.47 -5.47 0.57
CA VAL A 37 -6.56 -5.75 1.52
C VAL A 37 -6.12 -6.82 2.50
N MET A 38 -6.18 -6.52 3.80
CA MET A 38 -5.74 -7.43 4.86
C MET A 38 -6.36 -7.03 6.21
N PRO A 39 -6.58 -7.98 7.15
CA PRO A 39 -7.10 -7.65 8.47
C PRO A 39 -6.06 -6.95 9.36
N ALA A 40 -6.53 -6.24 10.39
CA ALA A 40 -5.70 -5.66 11.45
C ALA A 40 -4.72 -6.70 12.03
N GLY A 41 -3.49 -6.27 12.32
CA GLY A 41 -2.38 -7.13 12.73
C GLY A 41 -1.60 -7.78 11.56
N SER A 42 -2.11 -7.71 10.33
CA SER A 42 -1.37 -8.15 9.15
C SER A 42 -0.22 -7.21 8.78
N VAL A 43 0.74 -7.73 8.02
CA VAL A 43 1.90 -6.97 7.53
C VAL A 43 2.02 -7.12 6.03
N VAL A 44 2.18 -5.99 5.33
CA VAL A 44 2.70 -5.95 3.97
C VAL A 44 4.16 -5.52 3.97
N TYR A 45 5.00 -6.24 3.24
CA TYR A 45 6.42 -5.96 3.11
C TYR A 45 6.81 -5.89 1.63
N PHE A 46 7.58 -4.89 1.23
CA PHE A 46 8.01 -4.68 -0.15
C PHE A 46 9.35 -3.95 -0.19
N LEU A 47 10.06 -4.06 -1.32
CA LEU A 47 11.33 -3.37 -1.56
C LEU A 47 11.12 -1.86 -1.68
N GLY A 48 12.07 -1.05 -1.22
CA GLY A 48 11.99 0.42 -1.31
C GLY A 48 11.89 0.96 -2.74
N THR A 49 12.25 0.16 -3.75
CA THR A 49 12.12 0.47 -5.18
C THR A 49 10.75 0.11 -5.76
N ALA A 50 9.88 -0.59 -5.02
CA ALA A 50 8.52 -0.85 -5.46
C ALA A 50 7.68 0.43 -5.38
N TRP A 51 6.98 0.77 -6.45
CA TRP A 51 6.03 1.87 -6.47
C TRP A 51 4.82 1.53 -5.59
N HIS A 52 4.55 2.41 -4.64
CA HIS A 52 3.49 2.24 -3.64
C HIS A 52 3.02 3.61 -3.13
N GLY A 53 1.91 3.62 -2.41
CA GLY A 53 1.39 4.82 -1.77
C GLY A 53 0.18 4.54 -0.89
N GLY A 54 -0.35 5.57 -0.23
CA GLY A 54 -1.66 5.49 0.41
C GLY A 54 -2.76 5.47 -0.64
N GLY A 55 -3.72 4.55 -0.52
CA GLY A 55 -4.94 4.59 -1.32
C GLY A 55 -5.83 5.77 -0.92
N LYS A 56 -6.73 6.16 -1.82
CA LYS A 56 -7.75 7.17 -1.51
C LYS A 56 -8.73 6.59 -0.49
N ASN A 57 -8.86 7.24 0.67
CA ASN A 57 -9.90 6.91 1.64
C ASN A 57 -11.23 7.55 1.22
N THR A 58 -12.23 6.72 0.96
CA THR A 58 -13.62 7.09 0.65
C THR A 58 -14.62 6.52 1.65
N SER A 59 -14.13 6.06 2.81
CA SER A 59 -14.96 5.64 3.94
C SER A 59 -15.28 6.81 4.86
N ASP A 60 -16.10 6.58 5.88
CA ASP A 60 -16.56 7.62 6.82
C ASP A 60 -15.62 7.80 8.03
N GLY A 61 -14.43 7.19 8.03
CA GLY A 61 -13.49 7.23 9.15
C GLY A 61 -12.02 7.18 8.75
N ASP A 62 -11.16 7.44 9.73
CA ASP A 62 -9.71 7.35 9.57
C ASP A 62 -9.25 5.89 9.46
N ARG A 63 -8.04 5.70 8.94
CA ARG A 63 -7.35 4.40 8.93
C ARG A 63 -5.91 4.57 9.39
N LEU A 64 -5.54 3.85 10.43
CA LEU A 64 -4.20 3.88 11.01
C LEU A 64 -3.31 2.75 10.49
N ALA A 65 -2.03 3.09 10.36
CA ALA A 65 -0.99 2.18 9.90
C ALA A 65 0.35 2.55 10.54
N LEU A 66 1.20 1.54 10.76
CA LEU A 66 2.58 1.75 11.18
C LEU A 66 3.55 1.41 10.03
N THR A 67 4.39 2.36 9.66
CA THR A 67 5.49 2.11 8.72
C THR A 67 6.74 1.73 9.51
N VAL A 68 7.31 0.57 9.19
CA VAL A 68 8.60 0.11 9.73
C VAL A 68 9.52 -0.07 8.53
N GLN A 69 10.61 0.70 8.50
CA GLN A 69 11.61 0.66 7.43
C GLN A 69 12.93 0.13 8.01
N TYR A 70 13.51 -0.83 7.30
CA TYR A 70 14.86 -1.31 7.54
C TYR A 70 15.76 -0.73 6.44
N CYS A 71 16.90 -0.13 6.83
CA CYS A 71 17.84 0.54 5.95
C CYS A 71 19.18 -0.20 5.92
#